data_AF-A0A1J3HRX1-F1
#
_entry.id   AF-A0A1J3HRX1-F1
#
_cell.length_a   1.000
_cell.length_b   1.000
_cell.length_c   1.000
_cell.angle_alpha   90.00
_cell.angle_beta   90.00
_cell.angle_gamma   90.00
#
_symmetry.space_group_name_H-M   'P 1'
#
loop_
_entity.id
_entity.type
_entity.pdbx_description
1 polymer ?
#
loop_
_entity_poly.entity_id
_entity_poly.type
_entity_poly.pdbx_seq_one_letter_code
_entity_poly.pdbx_strand_id
1 'polypeptide(L)'
;HLTAPYTPQQNGVVERRNRTMMEMTRSILKHMDLPNYLWGEAIRHSTYLLNRISTRALKDETPYESFRKKKPTLEHIRVFG
;
A
#
# COMPACT_ATOMS: atom_id res chain seq x y z
N HIS A 1 -1.45 -22.18 -7.87
CA HIS A 1 -1.73 -21.20 -6.80
C HIS A 1 -1.57 -21.89 -5.46
N LEU A 2 -0.51 -21.58 -4.70
CA LEU A 2 -0.36 -22.09 -3.33
C LEU A 2 -1.00 -21.08 -2.38
N THR A 3 -2.20 -21.40 -1.93
CA THR A 3 -2.87 -20.76 -0.80
C THR A 3 -2.54 -21.61 0.43
N ALA A 4 -2.20 -21.00 1.56
CA ALA A 4 -1.97 -21.76 2.79
C ALA A 4 -3.22 -22.61 3.09
N PRO A 5 -3.14 -23.95 3.01
CA PRO A 5 -4.30 -24.78 3.27
C PRO A 5 -4.74 -24.55 4.72
N TYR A 6 -6.05 -24.57 4.96
CA TYR A 6 -6.68 -24.41 6.27
C TYR A 6 -6.69 -22.99 6.90
N THR A 7 -6.33 -21.93 6.16
CA THR A 7 -6.44 -20.53 6.67
C THR A 7 -7.17 -19.56 5.72
N PRO A 8 -8.42 -19.84 5.33
CA PRO A 8 -9.18 -19.00 4.39
C PRO A 8 -9.35 -17.55 4.84
N GLN A 9 -9.31 -17.28 6.16
CA GLN A 9 -9.40 -15.94 6.72
C GLN A 9 -8.19 -15.06 6.34
N GLN A 10 -7.01 -15.66 6.15
CA GLN A 10 -5.81 -14.92 5.75
C GLN A 10 -5.92 -14.41 4.30
N ASN A 11 -6.57 -15.17 3.43
CA ASN A 11 -6.83 -14.74 2.05
C ASN A 11 -7.71 -13.51 2.00
N GLY A 12 -8.78 -13.48 2.80
CA GLY A 12 -9.66 -12.31 2.86
C GLY A 12 -8.94 -11.04 3.32
N VAL A 13 -7.94 -11.15 4.21
CA VAL A 13 -7.11 -10.02 4.62
C VAL A 13 -6.20 -9.56 3.47
N VAL A 14 -5.54 -10.49 2.78
CA VAL A 14 -4.66 -10.20 1.63
C VAL A 14 -5.46 -9.59 0.47
N GLU A 15 -6.62 -10.15 0.13
CA GLU A 15 -7.50 -9.67 -0.93
C GLU A 15 -7.95 -8.22 -0.69
N ARG A 16 -8.36 -7.89 0.55
CA ARG A 16 -8.71 -6.51 0.90
C ARG A 16 -7.52 -5.56 0.75
N ARG A 17 -6.34 -5.97 1.20
CA ARG A 17 -5.13 -5.14 1.08
C ARG A 17 -4.74 -4.92 -0.37
N ASN A 18 -4.79 -5.96 -1.19
CA ASN A 18 -4.50 -5.87 -2.64
C ASN A 18 -5.49 -4.94 -3.34
N ARG A 19 -6.78 -5.01 -2.97
CA ARG A 19 -7.81 -4.10 -3.51
C ARG A 19 -7.50 -2.64 -3.21
N THR A 20 -7.23 -2.29 -1.95
CA THR A 20 -6.88 -0.92 -1.55
C THR A 20 -5.63 -0.41 -2.28
N MET A 21 -4.62 -1.26 -2.47
CA MET A 21 -3.40 -0.91 -3.20
C MET A 21 -3.70 -0.59 -4.67
N MET A 22 -4.51 -1.41 -5.33
CA MET A 22 -4.90 -1.19 -6.73
C MET A 22 -5.81 0.03 -6.90
N GLU A 23 -6.73 0.27 -5.96
CA GLU A 23 -7.57 1.47 -5.94
C GLU A 23 -6.71 2.74 -5.85
N MET A 24 -5.77 2.78 -4.90
CA MET A 24 -4.84 3.91 -4.76
C MET A 24 -3.98 4.12 -6.01
N THR A 25 -3.49 3.03 -6.61
CA THR A 25 -2.71 3.07 -7.86
C THR A 25 -3.52 3.72 -8.98
N ARG A 26 -4.78 3.31 -9.15
CA ARG A 26 -5.68 3.88 -10.16
C ARG A 26 -6.00 5.36 -9.88
N SER A 27 -6.20 5.71 -8.60
CA SER A 27 -6.43 7.09 -8.20
C SER A 27 -5.23 7.98 -8.51
N ILE A 28 -4.00 7.53 -8.24
CA ILE A 28 -2.78 8.28 -8.58
C ILE A 28 -2.66 8.51 -10.08
N LEU A 29 -2.78 7.45 -10.88
CA LEU A 29 -2.67 7.56 -12.34
C LEU A 29 -3.72 8.52 -12.91
N LYS A 30 -4.97 8.40 -12.44
CA LYS A 30 -6.07 9.26 -12.90
C LYS A 30 -5.92 10.71 -12.44
N HIS A 31 -5.45 10.94 -11.21
CA HIS A 31 -5.31 12.30 -10.67
C HIS A 31 -4.21 13.09 -11.39
N MET A 32 -3.17 12.40 -11.84
CA MET A 32 -2.01 13.01 -12.51
C MET A 32 -2.08 12.96 -14.04
N ASP A 33 -3.19 12.45 -14.59
CA ASP A 33 -3.36 12.20 -16.03
C ASP A 33 -2.19 11.40 -16.65
N LEU A 34 -1.74 10.37 -15.93
CA LEU A 34 -0.60 9.56 -16.32
C LEU A 34 -1.02 8.33 -17.13
N PRO A 35 -0.21 7.94 -18.14
CA PRO A 35 -0.50 6.78 -18.96
C PRO A 35 -0.41 5.47 -18.16
N ASN A 36 -1.26 4.51 -18.52
CA ASN A 36 -1.37 3.23 -17.82
C ASN A 36 -0.09 2.38 -17.81
N TYR A 37 0.87 2.63 -18.70
CA TYR A 37 2.14 1.88 -18.67
C TYR A 37 2.97 2.19 -17.40
N LEU A 38 2.73 3.33 -16.74
CA LEU A 38 3.37 3.73 -15.47
C LEU A 38 2.73 3.06 -14.22
N TRP A 39 1.84 2.09 -14.41
CA TRP A 39 1.16 1.43 -13.29
C TRP A 39 2.13 0.74 -12.33
N GLY A 40 3.28 0.26 -12.81
CA GLY A 40 4.31 -0.39 -12.00
C GLY A 40 4.98 0.58 -11.02
N GLU A 41 5.24 1.80 -11.46
CA GLU A 41 5.77 2.89 -10.64
C GLU A 41 4.71 3.39 -9.66
N ALA A 42 3.47 3.54 -10.13
CA ALA A 42 2.34 4.00 -9.32
C ALA A 42 1.98 3.00 -8.20
N ILE A 43 2.04 1.69 -8.46
CA ILE A 43 1.79 0.67 -7.42
C ILE A 43 2.93 0.64 -6.40
N ARG A 44 4.18 0.87 -6.83
CA ARG A 44 5.33 1.01 -5.92
C ARG A 44 5.16 2.21 -4.99
N HIS A 45 4.74 3.34 -5.55
CA HIS A 45 4.46 4.56 -4.79
C HIS A 45 3.29 4.37 -3.81
N SER A 46 2.18 3.78 -4.28
CA SER A 46 1.01 3.45 -3.46
C SER A 46 1.38 2.55 -2.28
N THR A 47 2.14 1.49 -2.55
CA THR A 47 2.60 0.55 -1.50
C THR A 47 3.49 1.25 -0.48
N TYR A 48 4.38 2.12 -0.95
CA TYR A 48 5.27 2.88 -0.09
C TYR A 48 4.49 3.77 0.88
N LEU A 49 3.51 4.51 0.37
CA LEU A 49 2.65 5.37 1.17
C LEU A 49 1.77 4.55 2.13
N LEU A 50 1.10 3.51 1.65
CA LEU A 50 0.22 2.64 2.44
C LEU A 50 0.94 1.94 3.60
N ASN A 51 2.26 1.78 3.53
CA ASN A 51 3.06 1.24 4.61
C ASN A 51 3.53 2.30 5.62
N ARG A 52 3.46 3.60 5.28
CA ARG A 52 3.93 4.72 6.10
C ARG A 52 2.83 5.63 6.62
N ILE A 53 1.58 5.36 6.26
CA ILE A 53 0.40 5.97 6.89
C ILE A 53 -0.11 5.09 8.01
N SER A 54 -0.76 5.70 9.00
CA SER A 54 -1.45 4.95 10.06
C SER A 54 -2.60 4.16 9.46
N THR A 55 -2.88 3.00 10.05
CA THR A 55 -4.00 2.16 9.63
C THR A 55 -4.85 1.81 10.84
N ARG A 56 -6.17 1.72 10.71
CA ARG A 56 -7.05 1.40 11.85
C ARG A 56 -6.68 0.09 12.56
N ALA A 57 -6.04 -0.84 11.85
CA ALA A 57 -5.59 -2.10 12.42
C ALA A 57 -4.43 -1.95 13.42
N LEU A 58 -3.66 -0.86 13.32
CA LEU A 58 -2.51 -0.55 14.17
C LEU A 58 -2.84 0.72 14.97
N LYS A 59 -2.95 0.60 16.29
CA LYS A 59 -3.26 1.73 17.17
C LYS A 59 -2.09 2.72 17.16
N ASP A 60 -2.30 3.89 16.55
CA ASP A 60 -1.35 5.01 16.47
C ASP A 60 0.04 4.67 15.90
N GLU A 61 0.13 3.56 15.15
CA GLU A 61 1.35 3.10 14.49
C GLU A 61 1.13 2.87 12.99
N THR A 62 2.18 3.10 12.22
CA THR A 62 2.25 2.76 10.80
C THR A 62 2.72 1.32 10.61
N PRO A 63 2.35 0.63 9.52
CA PRO A 63 2.90 -0.69 9.21
C PRO A 63 4.43 -0.72 9.17
N TYR A 64 5.06 0.38 8.71
CA TYR A 64 6.50 0.56 8.71
C TYR A 64 7.08 0.60 10.13
N GLU A 65 6.48 1.35 11.05
CA GLU A 65 6.87 1.35 12.47
C GLU A 65 6.73 -0.02 13.09
N SER A 66 5.60 -0.68 12.87
CA SER A 66 5.35 -2.00 13.45
C SER A 66 6.38 -3.03 12.98
N PHE A 67 6.78 -2.97 11.71
CA PHE A 67 7.75 -3.89 11.11
C PHE A 67 9.21 -3.52 11.39
N ARG A 68 9.59 -2.25 11.29
CA ARG A 68 10.98 -1.77 11.43
C ARG A 68 11.33 -1.30 12.84
N LYS A 69 10.34 -1.20 13.74
CA LYS A 69 10.47 -0.64 15.10
C LYS A 69 11.06 0.78 15.10
N LYS A 70 10.82 1.54 14.03
CA LYS A 70 11.34 2.89 13.82
C LYS A 70 10.30 3.75 13.08
N LYS A 71 10.14 5.01 13.50
CA LYS A 71 9.27 5.98 12.82
C LYS A 71 9.71 6.23 11.38
N PRO A 72 8.79 6.26 10.39
CA PRO A 72 9.14 6.60 9.04
C PRO A 72 9.51 8.08 8.95
N THR A 73 10.62 8.39 8.29
CA THR A 73 10.83 9.75 7.76
C THR A 73 9.90 9.97 6.57
N LEU A 74 9.32 11.17 6.48
CA LEU A 74 8.42 11.56 5.38
C LEU A 74 8.95 12.74 4.56
N GLU A 75 10.08 13.34 4.96
CA GLU A 75 10.68 14.52 4.33
C GLU A 75 11.02 14.33 2.85
N HIS A 76 11.36 13.11 2.45
CA HIS A 76 11.72 12.77 1.08
C HIS A 76 10.51 12.37 0.22
N ILE A 77 9.29 12.35 0.78
CA ILE A 77 8.09 12.02 0.02
C ILE A 77 7.75 13.19 -0.91
N ARG A 78 7.52 12.83 -2.18
CA ARG A 78 7.11 13.76 -3.23
C ARG A 78 5.80 13.28 -3.83
N VAL A 79 5.07 14.22 -4.41
CA VAL A 79 3.92 13.92 -5.27
C VAL A 79 4.40 13.02 -6.42
N PHE A 80 3.59 12.02 -6.78
CA PHE A 80 3.88 11.15 -7.90
C PHE A 80 3.55 11.85 -9.23
N GLY A 81 4.43 11.74 -10.23
CA GLY A 81 4.30 12.47 -11.50
C GLY A 81 5.27 13.63 -11.61
#